data_AF-A0ABD5DEL6-F1
#
_entry.id   AF-A0ABD5DEL6-F1
#
_cell.length_a   1.000
_cell.length_b   1.000
_cell.length_c   1.000
_cell.angle_alpha   90.00
_cell.angle_beta   90.00
_cell.angle_gamma   90.00
#
_symmetry.space_group_name_H-M   'P 1'
#
loop_
_entity.id
_entity.type
_entity.pdbx_description
1 polymer ?
#
loop_
_entity_poly.entity_id
_entity_poly.type
_entity_poly.pdbx_seq_one_letter_code
_entity_poly.pdbx_strand_id
1 'polypeptide(L)'
;MNQITDISQQDCISPYLRSSNKNKTPEKMLAQINAWLLDEDFCHYFSIQIQGQEVYPFGVINRPFFHLDQAERKLESLKSANPKICYYMSYGAFDKSILDFENENAPMWERAWLNQHEFRLIKLNVEKMAEEDLVKLIPNYKDVLTWQAEQNTSQSCHYYFSQSFDDSENEITTSSPFYFNLKDALIAKLYFEKTMPKRRFKIHSGVMSTQGLMKLDGGTSEHSQGLVDAHKERLASLKK
;
A
#
# COMPACT_ATOMS: atom_id res chain seq x y z
N MET A 1 -44.48 -22.13 33.40
CA MET A 1 -43.87 -22.82 32.25
C MET A 1 -42.92 -21.81 31.61
N ASN A 2 -41.65 -21.82 32.02
CA ASN A 2 -40.67 -20.84 31.52
C ASN A 2 -40.10 -21.38 30.21
N GLN A 3 -40.40 -20.69 29.11
CA GLN A 3 -39.72 -20.91 27.84
C GLN A 3 -38.26 -20.48 28.01
N ILE A 4 -37.39 -21.47 28.22
CA ILE A 4 -35.96 -21.33 27.98
C ILE A 4 -35.83 -21.15 26.47
N THR A 5 -35.62 -19.92 26.02
CA THR A 5 -35.18 -19.67 24.65
C THR A 5 -33.73 -20.11 24.58
N ASP A 6 -33.54 -21.27 23.97
CA ASP A 6 -32.25 -21.85 23.62
C ASP A 6 -31.51 -20.87 22.69
N ILE A 7 -30.52 -20.16 23.23
CA ILE A 7 -29.71 -19.18 22.50
C ILE A 7 -28.57 -19.88 21.72
N SER A 8 -28.61 -21.22 21.61
CA SER A 8 -27.54 -22.02 20.97
C SER A 8 -27.46 -21.91 19.45
N GLN A 9 -28.24 -21.01 18.83
CA GLN A 9 -28.11 -20.68 17.41
C GLN A 9 -28.23 -19.16 17.17
N GLN A 10 -27.28 -18.39 17.69
CA GLN A 10 -26.88 -17.20 16.94
C GLN A 10 -26.03 -17.67 15.77
N ASP A 11 -26.68 -17.87 14.62
CA ASP A 11 -26.01 -18.12 13.34
C ASP A 11 -24.83 -17.16 13.20
N CYS A 12 -23.63 -17.71 12.95
CA CYS A 12 -22.44 -16.90 12.73
C CYS A 12 -22.76 -15.82 11.70
N ILE A 13 -22.49 -14.57 12.06
CA ILE A 13 -22.85 -13.42 11.23
C ILE A 13 -22.10 -13.52 9.89
N SER A 14 -22.86 -13.41 8.80
CA SER A 14 -22.41 -13.39 7.40
C SER A 14 -21.30 -12.33 7.16
N PRO A 15 -20.33 -12.56 6.23
CA PRO A 15 -18.90 -12.38 6.49
C PRO A 15 -18.32 -11.01 6.14
N TYR A 16 -19.13 -9.98 5.92
CA TYR A 16 -18.65 -8.71 5.39
C TYR A 16 -18.20 -7.75 6.50
N LEU A 17 -17.17 -6.94 6.19
CA LEU A 17 -16.59 -5.90 7.05
C LEU A 17 -17.64 -5.31 7.98
N ARG A 18 -17.32 -5.23 9.27
CA ARG A 18 -18.16 -4.55 10.25
C ARG A 18 -17.45 -3.32 10.76
N SER A 19 -18.13 -2.19 10.71
CA SER A 19 -17.68 -1.02 11.49
C SER A 19 -18.05 -1.24 12.95
N SER A 20 -17.33 -0.61 13.87
CA SER A 20 -17.73 -0.52 15.29
C SER A 20 -19.15 0.06 15.46
N ASN A 21 -19.65 0.80 14.46
CA ASN A 21 -21.04 1.20 14.31
C ASN A 21 -21.82 0.20 13.44
N LYS A 22 -22.74 -0.54 14.06
CA LYS A 22 -23.55 -1.62 13.46
C LYS A 22 -24.55 -1.15 12.38
N ASN A 23 -24.71 0.16 12.17
CA ASN A 23 -25.72 0.76 11.27
C ASN A 23 -25.18 1.20 9.88
N LYS A 24 -23.91 0.97 9.55
CA LYS A 24 -23.35 1.34 8.23
C LYS A 24 -23.56 0.23 7.20
N THR A 25 -23.98 0.58 5.98
CA THR A 25 -24.03 -0.36 4.83
C THR A 25 -22.62 -0.56 4.25
N PRO A 26 -22.32 -1.67 3.56
CA PRO A 26 -21.00 -1.92 2.96
C PRO A 26 -20.48 -0.76 2.09
N GLU A 27 -21.34 -0.11 1.32
CA GLU A 27 -20.97 1.04 0.48
C GLU A 27 -20.49 2.23 1.33
N LYS A 28 -21.20 2.51 2.44
CA LYS A 28 -20.81 3.55 3.40
C LYS A 28 -19.51 3.20 4.12
N MET A 29 -19.21 1.92 4.30
CA MET A 29 -17.95 1.47 4.89
C MET A 29 -16.79 1.70 3.94
N LEU A 30 -16.91 1.26 2.68
CA LEU A 30 -15.90 1.46 1.65
C LEU A 30 -15.66 2.96 1.39
N ALA A 31 -16.71 3.76 1.33
CA ALA A 31 -16.59 5.22 1.21
C ALA A 31 -15.81 5.83 2.39
N GLN A 32 -16.02 5.36 3.61
CA GLN A 32 -15.28 5.83 4.79
C GLN A 32 -13.80 5.45 4.73
N ILE A 33 -13.50 4.20 4.34
CA ILE A 33 -12.12 3.72 4.20
C ILE A 33 -11.41 4.54 3.11
N ASN A 34 -12.06 4.76 1.98
CA ASN A 34 -11.54 5.58 0.90
C ASN A 34 -11.31 7.03 1.34
N ALA A 35 -12.19 7.59 2.17
CA ALA A 35 -11.96 8.92 2.74
C ALA A 35 -10.69 8.94 3.60
N TRP A 36 -10.48 7.97 4.49
CA TRP A 36 -9.26 7.88 5.31
C TRP A 36 -7.99 7.59 4.51
N LEU A 37 -8.10 6.94 3.36
CA LEU A 37 -6.95 6.72 2.47
C LEU A 37 -6.44 8.03 1.85
N LEU A 38 -7.33 9.01 1.66
CA LEU A 38 -7.02 10.33 1.08
C LEU A 38 -6.73 11.39 2.15
N ASP A 39 -7.09 11.12 3.40
CA ASP A 39 -6.89 12.00 4.53
C ASP A 39 -5.49 11.81 5.13
N GLU A 40 -4.78 12.92 5.36
CA GLU A 40 -3.44 12.92 5.94
C GLU A 40 -3.45 12.83 7.47
N ASP A 41 -4.58 13.15 8.10
CA ASP A 41 -4.70 13.22 9.56
C ASP A 41 -5.15 11.88 10.18
N PHE A 42 -5.45 10.87 9.36
CA PHE A 42 -5.95 9.58 9.86
C PHE A 42 -5.15 8.38 9.34
N CYS A 43 -4.82 7.42 10.21
CA CYS A 43 -4.32 6.12 9.80
C CYS A 43 -5.39 5.04 9.92
N HIS A 44 -5.93 4.59 8.79
CA HIS A 44 -6.88 3.49 8.77
C HIS A 44 -6.22 2.16 9.19
N TYR A 45 -7.05 1.23 9.64
CA TYR A 45 -6.65 -0.15 9.90
C TYR A 45 -7.81 -1.12 9.69
N PHE A 46 -7.46 -2.36 9.43
CA PHE A 46 -8.33 -3.52 9.52
C PHE A 46 -7.86 -4.43 10.66
N SER A 47 -8.78 -5.10 11.34
CA SER A 47 -8.45 -6.09 12.37
C SER A 47 -9.46 -7.22 12.36
N ILE A 48 -9.09 -8.38 12.89
CA ILE A 48 -9.96 -9.56 12.94
C ILE A 48 -10.43 -9.74 14.38
N GLN A 49 -11.74 -9.90 14.55
CA GLN A 49 -12.43 -10.03 15.83
C GLN A 49 -13.08 -11.41 15.94
N ILE A 50 -13.37 -11.82 17.18
CA ILE A 50 -14.27 -12.94 17.48
C ILE A 50 -15.56 -12.34 18.02
N GLN A 51 -16.71 -12.77 17.50
CA GLN A 51 -18.01 -12.31 17.95
C GLN A 51 -18.21 -12.56 19.45
N GLY A 52 -18.46 -11.48 20.21
CA GLY A 52 -18.64 -11.53 21.66
C GLY A 52 -17.33 -11.59 22.47
N GLN A 53 -16.18 -11.53 21.81
CA GLN A 53 -14.85 -11.44 22.41
C GLN A 53 -14.00 -10.38 21.69
N GLU A 54 -14.61 -9.24 21.39
CA GLU A 54 -13.96 -8.14 20.69
C GLU A 54 -12.80 -7.55 21.51
N VAL A 55 -11.65 -7.37 20.85
CA VAL A 55 -10.49 -6.67 21.41
C VAL A 55 -10.20 -5.48 20.49
N TYR A 56 -10.61 -4.29 20.89
CA TYR A 56 -10.31 -3.08 20.12
C TYR A 56 -8.95 -2.50 20.54
N PRO A 57 -8.18 -1.92 19.61
CA PRO A 57 -8.43 -1.85 18.16
C PRO A 57 -7.87 -3.06 17.38
N PHE A 58 -6.92 -3.81 17.96
CA PHE A 58 -6.04 -4.75 17.23
C PHE A 58 -6.58 -6.17 17.05
N GLY A 59 -7.75 -6.46 17.61
CA GLY A 59 -8.43 -7.73 17.44
C GLY A 59 -7.70 -8.91 18.05
N VAL A 60 -8.14 -10.11 17.70
CA VAL A 60 -7.69 -11.37 18.31
C VAL A 60 -6.29 -11.80 17.88
N ILE A 61 -5.75 -11.18 16.83
CA ILE A 61 -4.37 -11.38 16.37
C ILE A 61 -3.43 -10.37 17.05
N ASN A 62 -3.97 -9.43 17.83
CA ASN A 62 -3.23 -8.36 18.50
C ASN A 62 -2.29 -7.57 17.55
N ARG A 63 -2.74 -7.38 16.31
CA ARG A 63 -2.07 -6.52 15.32
C ARG A 63 -3.05 -6.13 14.21
N PRO A 64 -3.01 -4.88 13.73
CA PRO A 64 -3.82 -4.45 12.59
C PRO A 64 -3.20 -4.90 11.27
N PHE A 65 -4.03 -4.87 10.23
CA PHE A 65 -3.62 -4.93 8.83
C PHE A 65 -3.79 -3.55 8.20
N PHE A 66 -2.86 -3.19 7.32
CA PHE A 66 -2.96 -1.98 6.51
C PHE A 66 -3.80 -2.26 5.24
N HIS A 67 -3.55 -3.38 4.57
CA HIS A 67 -4.23 -3.73 3.32
C HIS A 67 -5.39 -4.71 3.56
N LEU A 68 -6.51 -4.46 2.88
CA LEU A 68 -7.74 -5.24 3.00
C LEU A 68 -7.55 -6.70 2.57
N ASP A 69 -6.89 -6.93 1.43
CA ASP A 69 -6.64 -8.26 0.88
C ASP A 69 -5.81 -9.17 1.82
N GLN A 70 -4.87 -8.57 2.56
CA GLN A 70 -4.10 -9.27 3.60
C GLN A 70 -4.99 -9.67 4.78
N ALA A 71 -5.88 -8.78 5.21
CA ALA A 71 -6.84 -9.07 6.27
C ALA A 71 -7.83 -10.18 5.85
N GLU A 72 -8.36 -10.10 4.62
CA GLU A 72 -9.28 -11.10 4.05
C GLU A 72 -8.64 -12.48 3.96
N ARG A 73 -7.43 -12.59 3.38
CA ARG A 73 -6.70 -13.87 3.32
C ARG A 73 -6.45 -14.44 4.71
N LYS A 74 -6.14 -13.61 5.70
CA LYS A 74 -5.93 -14.09 7.07
C LYS A 74 -7.24 -14.53 7.73
N LEU A 75 -8.34 -13.81 7.50
CA LEU A 75 -9.66 -14.18 7.99
C LEU A 75 -10.10 -15.55 7.46
N GLU A 76 -9.95 -15.78 6.16
CA GLU A 76 -10.31 -17.06 5.53
C GLU A 76 -9.43 -18.22 6.04
N SER A 77 -8.13 -17.96 6.26
CA SER A 77 -7.24 -18.92 6.91
C SER A 77 -7.71 -19.30 8.33
N LEU A 78 -8.15 -18.32 9.14
CA LEU A 78 -8.61 -18.56 10.50
C LEU A 78 -9.93 -19.33 10.55
N LYS A 79 -10.89 -18.97 9.70
CA LYS A 79 -12.16 -19.70 9.56
C LYS A 79 -11.93 -21.15 9.13
N SER A 80 -11.03 -21.36 8.17
CA SER A 80 -10.68 -22.71 7.70
C SER A 80 -10.04 -23.54 8.81
N ALA A 81 -9.17 -22.95 9.63
CA ALA A 81 -8.53 -23.64 10.75
C ALA A 81 -9.48 -23.91 11.93
N ASN A 82 -10.44 -23.00 12.19
CA ASN A 82 -11.34 -23.06 13.34
C ASN A 82 -12.78 -22.70 12.95
N PRO A 83 -13.50 -23.59 12.24
CA PRO A 83 -14.81 -23.27 11.65
C PRO A 83 -15.92 -23.01 12.67
N LYS A 84 -15.72 -23.41 13.94
CA LYS A 84 -16.68 -23.18 15.03
C LYS A 84 -16.59 -21.77 15.64
N ILE A 85 -15.54 -21.00 15.32
CA ILE A 85 -15.33 -19.66 15.86
C ILE A 85 -15.88 -18.66 14.85
N CYS A 86 -16.80 -17.80 15.29
CA CYS A 86 -17.36 -16.75 14.44
C CYS A 86 -16.38 -15.55 14.36
N TYR A 87 -15.43 -15.63 13.42
CA TYR A 87 -14.53 -14.53 13.10
C TYR A 87 -15.19 -13.52 12.16
N TYR A 88 -14.90 -12.24 12.36
CA TYR A 88 -15.26 -11.18 11.43
C TYR A 88 -14.17 -10.10 11.37
N MET A 89 -14.18 -9.30 10.31
CA MET A 89 -13.26 -8.18 10.17
C MET A 89 -13.90 -6.89 10.69
N SER A 90 -13.16 -6.16 11.52
CA SER A 90 -13.46 -4.78 11.88
C SER A 90 -12.49 -3.82 11.20
N TYR A 91 -12.88 -2.55 11.12
CA TYR A 91 -12.04 -1.49 10.59
C TYR A 91 -12.22 -0.19 11.38
N GLY A 92 -11.22 0.68 11.34
CA GLY A 92 -11.22 1.96 12.03
C GLY A 92 -10.09 2.85 11.53
N ALA A 93 -9.87 3.95 12.24
CA ALA A 93 -8.71 4.81 12.02
C ALA A 93 -8.23 5.43 13.33
N PHE A 94 -6.93 5.71 13.40
CA PHE A 94 -6.30 6.51 14.44
C PHE A 94 -6.05 7.90 13.92
N ASP A 95 -6.11 8.90 14.79
CA ASP A 95 -5.56 10.22 14.51
C ASP A 95 -4.04 10.07 14.32
N LYS A 96 -3.45 10.72 13.32
CA LYS A 96 -2.01 10.71 13.09
C LYS A 96 -1.23 11.25 14.29
N SER A 97 -1.80 12.20 15.03
CA SER A 97 -1.16 12.84 16.19
C SER A 97 -0.86 11.90 17.36
N ILE A 98 -1.54 10.75 17.44
CA ILE A 98 -1.30 9.74 18.48
C ILE A 98 -0.31 8.65 18.06
N LEU A 99 0.21 8.72 16.82
CA LEU A 99 1.18 7.77 16.29
C LEU A 99 2.59 8.30 16.45
N ASP A 100 3.47 7.49 17.01
CA ASP A 100 4.89 7.81 17.17
C ASP A 100 5.72 7.15 16.06
N PHE A 101 5.97 7.89 14.98
CA PHE A 101 6.80 7.45 13.86
C PHE A 101 8.28 7.29 14.23
N GLU A 102 8.73 7.91 15.32
CA GLU A 102 10.13 7.93 15.74
C GLU A 102 10.40 6.92 16.86
N ASN A 103 9.39 6.15 17.29
CA ASN A 103 9.56 5.11 18.29
C ASN A 103 10.39 3.93 17.77
N GLU A 104 11.70 3.98 17.98
CA GLU A 104 12.64 2.90 17.62
C GLU A 104 12.41 1.60 18.41
N ASN A 105 11.70 1.67 19.54
CA ASN A 105 11.41 0.52 20.41
C ASN A 105 10.06 -0.15 20.08
N ALA A 106 9.33 0.35 19.08
CA ALA A 106 8.07 -0.25 18.66
C ALA A 106 8.29 -1.70 18.20
N PRO A 107 7.38 -2.64 18.54
CA PRO A 107 7.45 -3.99 18.02
C PRO A 107 7.43 -3.99 16.50
N MET A 108 8.12 -4.95 15.87
CA MET A 108 8.32 -4.98 14.42
C MET A 108 7.03 -4.89 13.60
N TRP A 109 5.91 -5.44 14.09
CA TRP A 109 4.61 -5.34 13.41
C TRP A 109 4.09 -3.90 13.37
N GLU A 110 4.30 -3.14 14.44
CA GLU A 110 3.87 -1.73 14.56
C GLU A 110 4.75 -0.87 13.66
N ARG A 111 6.07 -1.10 13.68
CA ARG A 111 7.00 -0.46 12.76
C ARG A 111 6.64 -0.70 11.30
N ALA A 112 6.30 -1.95 10.94
CA ALA A 112 5.86 -2.28 9.59
C ALA A 112 4.55 -1.55 9.21
N TRP A 113 3.59 -1.45 10.14
CA TRP A 113 2.34 -0.74 9.91
C TRP A 113 2.53 0.79 9.79
N LEU A 114 3.34 1.39 10.67
CA LEU A 114 3.71 2.81 10.59
C LEU A 114 4.45 3.13 9.29
N ASN A 115 5.35 2.26 8.83
CA ASN A 115 6.05 2.44 7.55
C ASN A 115 5.07 2.44 6.36
N GLN A 116 4.01 1.62 6.38
CA GLN A 116 2.97 1.65 5.34
C GLN A 116 2.19 2.97 5.37
N HIS A 117 1.86 3.46 6.56
CA HIS A 117 1.20 4.76 6.71
C HIS A 117 2.10 5.91 6.23
N GLU A 118 3.38 5.86 6.56
CA GLU A 118 4.37 6.84 6.15
C GLU A 118 4.53 6.89 4.62
N PHE A 119 4.63 5.72 3.99
CA PHE A 119 4.61 5.62 2.53
C PHE A 119 3.33 6.26 1.94
N ARG A 120 2.16 6.01 2.54
CA ARG A 120 0.89 6.64 2.13
C ARG A 120 0.96 8.16 2.23
N LEU A 121 1.46 8.71 3.33
CA LEU A 121 1.58 10.16 3.52
C LEU A 121 2.53 10.80 2.51
N ILE A 122 3.67 10.16 2.25
CA ILE A 122 4.62 10.61 1.22
C ILE A 122 3.94 10.63 -0.15
N LYS A 123 3.19 9.58 -0.49
CA LYS A 123 2.44 9.49 -1.75
C LYS A 123 1.44 10.64 -1.89
N LEU A 124 0.58 10.86 -0.89
CA LEU A 124 -0.40 11.95 -0.90
C LEU A 124 0.26 13.32 -1.07
N ASN A 125 1.37 13.56 -0.37
CA ASN A 125 2.12 14.81 -0.47
C ASN A 125 2.69 15.01 -1.88
N VAL A 126 3.37 14.01 -2.45
CA VAL A 126 3.96 14.10 -3.79
C VAL A 126 2.91 14.25 -4.89
N GLU A 127 1.75 13.61 -4.73
CA GLU A 127 0.63 13.76 -5.67
C GLU A 127 0.13 15.20 -5.73
N LYS A 128 0.07 15.89 -4.58
CA LYS A 128 -0.36 17.29 -4.45
C LYS A 128 0.71 18.32 -4.82
N MET A 129 1.98 17.92 -4.91
CA MET A 129 3.08 18.85 -5.25
C MET A 129 2.86 19.50 -6.61
N ALA A 130 2.99 20.84 -6.61
CA ALA A 130 3.06 21.64 -7.83
C ALA A 130 4.40 21.41 -8.55
N GLU A 131 4.45 21.78 -9.83
CA GLU A 131 5.66 21.66 -10.63
C GLU A 131 6.87 22.36 -9.99
N GLU A 132 6.66 23.55 -9.40
CA GLU A 132 7.74 24.31 -8.75
C GLU A 132 8.40 23.55 -7.59
N ASP A 133 7.63 22.74 -6.85
CA ASP A 133 8.15 21.91 -5.76
C ASP A 133 8.84 20.65 -6.29
N LEU A 134 8.33 20.07 -7.39
CA LEU A 134 8.96 18.94 -8.05
C LEU A 134 10.33 19.31 -8.64
N VAL A 135 10.47 20.51 -9.20
CA VAL A 135 11.76 21.02 -9.73
C VAL A 135 12.82 21.15 -8.63
N LYS A 136 12.42 21.47 -7.39
CA LYS A 136 13.35 21.53 -6.25
C LYS A 136 13.86 20.15 -5.85
N LEU A 137 13.02 19.11 -5.99
CA LEU A 137 13.36 17.73 -5.64
C LEU A 137 14.03 16.96 -6.78
N ILE A 138 13.78 17.36 -8.02
CA ILE A 138 14.31 16.75 -9.25
C ILE A 138 14.89 17.88 -10.11
N PRO A 139 16.20 18.16 -10.00
CA PRO A 139 16.82 19.34 -10.63
C PRO A 139 16.62 19.46 -12.15
N ASN A 140 16.44 18.34 -12.85
CA ASN A 140 16.20 18.27 -14.30
C ASN A 140 14.76 17.85 -14.65
N TYR A 141 13.78 18.12 -13.77
CA TYR A 141 12.39 17.68 -13.92
C TYR A 141 11.80 17.96 -15.31
N LYS A 142 11.97 19.18 -15.83
CA LYS A 142 11.41 19.59 -17.13
C LYS A 142 12.02 18.82 -18.29
N ASP A 143 13.34 18.68 -18.31
CA ASP A 143 14.05 17.94 -19.35
C ASP A 143 13.65 16.46 -19.34
N VAL A 144 13.46 15.89 -18.14
CA VAL A 144 12.98 14.52 -17.97
C VAL A 144 11.56 14.36 -18.53
N LEU A 145 10.66 15.33 -18.32
CA LEU A 145 9.30 15.27 -18.90
C LEU A 145 9.32 15.37 -20.43
N THR A 146 10.17 16.22 -21.01
CA THR A 146 10.34 16.30 -22.46
C THR A 146 10.85 14.98 -23.01
N TRP A 147 11.92 14.44 -22.43
CA TRP A 147 12.46 13.14 -22.79
C TRP A 147 11.43 12.01 -22.61
N GLN A 148 10.63 12.05 -21.55
CA GLN A 148 9.57 11.08 -21.29
C GLN A 148 8.58 11.01 -22.46
N ALA A 149 8.15 12.17 -22.96
CA ALA A 149 7.22 12.27 -24.08
C ALA A 149 7.83 11.72 -25.38
N GLU A 150 9.10 12.01 -25.64
CA GLU A 150 9.83 11.48 -26.81
C GLU A 150 9.98 9.95 -26.78
N GLN A 151 10.25 9.38 -25.60
CA GLN A 151 10.48 7.94 -25.44
C GLN A 151 9.19 7.13 -25.30
N ASN A 152 8.03 7.75 -25.09
CA ASN A 152 6.77 7.04 -24.88
C ASN A 152 6.11 6.62 -26.20
N THR A 153 6.64 5.56 -26.82
CA THR A 153 6.17 5.06 -28.11
C THR A 153 5.52 3.68 -28.00
N SER A 154 4.96 3.17 -29.10
CA SER A 154 4.50 1.79 -29.18
C SER A 154 5.65 0.77 -29.17
N GLN A 155 6.86 1.19 -29.54
CA GLN A 155 8.05 0.32 -29.66
C GLN A 155 8.94 0.32 -28.42
N SER A 156 8.87 1.38 -27.61
CA SER A 156 9.67 1.57 -26.41
C SER A 156 8.95 2.41 -25.35
N CYS A 157 9.42 2.33 -24.11
CA CYS A 157 9.01 3.20 -23.01
C CYS A 157 10.22 3.63 -22.20
N HIS A 158 10.11 4.84 -21.63
CA HIS A 158 10.89 5.24 -20.48
C HIS A 158 10.52 4.39 -19.25
N TYR A 159 11.40 4.35 -18.26
CA TYR A 159 11.11 3.88 -16.91
C TYR A 159 11.97 4.65 -15.92
N TYR A 160 11.56 4.62 -14.65
CA TYR A 160 12.22 5.26 -13.54
C TYR A 160 12.38 4.29 -12.37
N PHE A 161 13.44 4.44 -11.60
CA PHE A 161 13.60 3.73 -10.33
C PHE A 161 14.50 4.53 -9.39
N SER A 162 14.30 4.36 -8.09
CA SER A 162 15.15 4.95 -7.05
C SER A 162 16.17 3.92 -6.59
N GLN A 163 17.45 4.28 -6.54
CA GLN A 163 18.53 3.39 -6.15
C GLN A 163 19.49 4.07 -5.18
N SER A 164 19.98 3.31 -4.20
CA SER A 164 21.04 3.75 -3.28
C SER A 164 22.36 3.93 -4.03
N PHE A 165 23.12 4.99 -3.74
CA PHE A 165 24.41 5.25 -4.40
C PHE A 165 25.56 5.56 -3.44
N ASP A 166 25.41 5.19 -2.17
CA ASP A 166 26.44 5.47 -1.16
C ASP A 166 27.78 4.79 -1.46
N ASP A 167 28.87 5.48 -1.12
CA ASP A 167 30.25 5.03 -1.37
C ASP A 167 30.73 3.95 -0.37
N SER A 168 29.82 3.36 0.41
CA SER A 168 30.18 2.33 1.40
C SER A 168 30.44 1.00 0.70
N GLU A 169 31.70 0.57 0.66
CA GLU A 169 32.20 -0.61 -0.06
C GLU A 169 31.52 -1.95 0.32
N ASN A 170 30.64 -1.99 1.33
CA ASN A 170 30.05 -3.22 1.87
C ASN A 170 28.52 -3.21 1.99
N GLU A 171 27.80 -2.20 1.48
CA GLU A 171 26.33 -2.18 1.55
C GLU A 171 25.68 -2.75 0.29
N ILE A 172 24.69 -3.63 0.47
CA ILE A 172 23.87 -4.17 -0.62
C ILE A 172 23.08 -3.02 -1.25
N THR A 173 23.16 -2.89 -2.57
CA THR A 173 22.37 -1.92 -3.33
C THR A 173 20.88 -2.14 -3.08
N THR A 174 20.19 -1.09 -2.64
CA THR A 174 18.73 -1.08 -2.53
C THR A 174 18.15 -0.32 -3.71
N SER A 175 17.15 -0.92 -4.36
CA SER A 175 16.44 -0.32 -5.48
C SER A 175 14.94 -0.49 -5.31
N SER A 176 14.18 0.49 -5.77
CA SER A 176 12.75 0.34 -5.98
C SER A 176 12.48 -0.56 -7.20
N PRO A 177 11.23 -1.01 -7.38
CA PRO A 177 10.72 -1.46 -8.67
C PRO A 177 10.89 -0.39 -9.77
N PHE A 178 10.69 -0.81 -11.02
CA PHE A 178 10.58 0.09 -12.15
C PHE A 178 9.18 0.72 -12.22
N TYR A 179 9.14 2.01 -12.49
CA TYR A 179 7.91 2.80 -12.62
C TYR A 179 7.87 3.52 -13.96
N PHE A 180 6.67 3.67 -14.54
CA PHE A 180 6.46 4.54 -15.70
C PHE A 180 6.22 6.00 -15.32
N ASN A 181 5.83 6.26 -14.08
CA ASN A 181 5.60 7.61 -13.57
C ASN A 181 6.79 8.08 -12.73
N LEU A 182 7.35 9.23 -13.08
CA LEU A 182 8.47 9.85 -12.34
C LEU A 182 8.10 10.14 -10.88
N LYS A 183 6.85 10.50 -10.59
CA LYS A 183 6.39 10.74 -9.21
C LYS A 183 6.47 9.47 -8.35
N ASP A 184 6.22 8.29 -8.92
CA ASP A 184 6.31 7.04 -8.16
C ASP A 184 7.76 6.73 -7.75
N ALA A 185 8.73 7.00 -8.64
CA ALA A 185 10.15 6.88 -8.30
C ALA A 185 10.58 7.91 -7.24
N LEU A 186 10.02 9.12 -7.28
CA LEU A 186 10.24 10.14 -6.23
C LEU A 186 9.66 9.70 -4.88
N ILE A 187 8.44 9.14 -4.86
CA ILE A 187 7.81 8.60 -3.65
C ILE A 187 8.72 7.52 -3.04
N ALA A 188 9.21 6.59 -3.86
CA ALA A 188 10.12 5.53 -3.40
C ALA A 188 11.43 6.10 -2.85
N LYS A 189 12.03 7.11 -3.52
CA LYS A 189 13.22 7.82 -3.03
C LYS A 189 12.99 8.43 -1.65
N LEU A 190 11.94 9.24 -1.50
CA LEU A 190 11.65 9.93 -0.24
C LEU A 190 11.36 8.93 0.90
N TYR A 191 10.66 7.84 0.60
CA TYR A 191 10.41 6.77 1.57
C TYR A 191 11.69 6.05 2.00
N PHE A 192 12.60 5.74 1.07
CA PHE A 192 13.87 5.12 1.40
C PHE A 192 14.77 6.06 2.21
N GLU A 193 14.87 7.34 1.83
CA GLU A 193 15.65 8.32 2.59
C GLU A 193 15.13 8.50 4.02
N LYS A 194 13.82 8.37 4.23
CA LYS A 194 13.22 8.47 5.56
C LYS A 194 13.44 7.20 6.40
N THR A 195 13.22 6.02 5.81
CA THR A 195 13.36 4.73 6.52
C THR A 195 14.81 4.23 6.62
N MET A 196 15.72 4.81 5.84
CA MET A 196 17.15 4.50 5.80
C MET A 196 17.98 5.79 5.84
N PRO A 197 17.94 6.57 6.94
CA PRO A 197 18.48 7.93 7.00
C PRO A 197 20.01 8.04 6.81
N LYS A 198 20.72 6.91 6.87
CA LYS A 198 22.17 6.84 6.62
C LYS A 198 22.52 6.62 5.14
N ARG A 199 21.53 6.43 4.28
CA ARG A 199 21.70 6.10 2.87
C ARG A 199 21.21 7.22 1.97
N ARG A 200 21.86 7.40 0.82
CA ARG A 200 21.50 8.38 -0.21
C ARG A 200 20.91 7.67 -1.42
N PHE A 201 19.84 8.24 -1.95
CA PHE A 201 19.12 7.67 -3.07
C PHE A 201 19.02 8.66 -4.22
N LYS A 202 19.06 8.15 -5.45
CA LYS A 202 18.86 8.95 -6.65
C LYS A 202 17.88 8.27 -7.59
N ILE A 203 17.15 9.07 -8.35
CA ILE A 203 16.25 8.57 -9.39
C ILE A 203 17.09 8.35 -10.64
N HIS A 204 16.98 7.16 -11.18
CA HIS A 204 17.50 6.77 -12.48
C HIS A 204 16.37 6.74 -13.50
N SER A 205 16.71 7.00 -14.76
CA SER A 205 15.82 6.82 -15.90
C SER A 205 16.50 5.94 -16.95
N GLY A 206 15.69 5.23 -17.75
CA GLY A 206 16.17 4.43 -18.87
C GLY A 206 15.07 4.10 -19.85
N VAL A 207 15.42 3.41 -20.95
CA VAL A 207 14.47 2.97 -21.97
C VAL A 207 14.44 1.46 -22.05
N MET A 208 13.25 0.88 -22.15
CA MET A 208 13.03 -0.54 -22.47
C MET A 208 12.26 -0.66 -23.78
N SER A 209 12.57 -1.69 -24.57
CA SER A 209 11.75 -2.01 -25.73
C SER A 209 10.48 -2.73 -25.31
N THR A 210 9.36 -2.44 -25.99
CA THR A 210 8.10 -3.15 -25.81
C THR A 210 8.28 -4.66 -25.98
N GLN A 211 9.05 -5.07 -26.99
CA GLN A 211 9.36 -6.48 -27.22
C GLN A 211 10.11 -7.10 -26.02
N GLY A 212 11.05 -6.37 -25.42
CA GLY A 212 11.81 -6.82 -24.26
C GLY A 212 10.93 -7.03 -23.04
N LEU A 213 10.05 -6.06 -22.74
CA LEU A 213 9.10 -6.16 -21.63
C LEU A 213 8.06 -7.26 -21.82
N MET A 214 7.48 -7.37 -23.02
CA MET A 214 6.46 -8.39 -23.31
C MET A 214 7.00 -9.82 -23.27
N LYS A 215 8.32 -10.03 -23.41
CA LYS A 215 8.94 -11.35 -23.19
C LYS A 215 8.88 -11.81 -21.73
N LEU A 216 8.65 -10.90 -20.78
CA LEU A 216 8.53 -11.22 -19.36
C LEU A 216 7.11 -11.68 -18.98
N ASP A 217 6.14 -11.49 -19.88
CA ASP A 217 4.72 -11.80 -19.65
C ASP A 217 4.51 -13.30 -19.42
N GLY A 218 3.90 -13.66 -18.28
CA GLY A 218 3.63 -15.05 -17.91
C GLY A 218 4.87 -15.91 -17.59
N GLY A 219 6.08 -15.34 -17.69
CA GLY A 219 7.36 -16.05 -17.50
C GLY A 219 8.14 -15.63 -16.26
N THR A 220 7.63 -14.71 -15.44
CA THR A 220 8.39 -14.08 -14.34
C THR A 220 7.63 -14.07 -13.01
N SER A 221 8.33 -13.77 -11.91
CA SER A 221 7.73 -13.63 -10.57
C SER A 221 6.61 -12.57 -10.58
N GLU A 222 5.66 -12.65 -9.63
CA GLU A 222 4.56 -11.66 -9.48
C GLU A 222 5.07 -10.20 -9.53
N HIS A 223 6.29 -9.96 -9.07
CA HIS A 223 6.95 -8.66 -9.07
C HIS A 223 7.15 -8.06 -10.47
N SER A 224 7.49 -8.89 -11.46
CA SER A 224 7.69 -8.44 -12.84
C SER A 224 6.37 -8.35 -13.61
N GLN A 225 5.35 -9.12 -13.20
CA GLN A 225 4.04 -9.10 -13.85
C GLN A 225 3.36 -7.73 -13.68
N GLY A 226 3.48 -7.09 -12.51
CA GLY A 226 2.94 -5.75 -12.29
C GLY A 226 3.50 -4.69 -13.26
N LEU A 227 4.79 -4.78 -13.59
CA LEU A 227 5.43 -3.91 -14.59
C LEU A 227 4.89 -4.18 -16.01
N VAL A 228 4.70 -5.46 -16.35
CA VAL A 228 4.14 -5.89 -17.63
C VAL A 228 2.70 -5.40 -17.79
N ASP A 229 1.88 -5.54 -16.75
CA ASP A 229 0.48 -5.13 -16.79
C ASP A 229 0.34 -3.61 -16.92
N ALA A 230 1.13 -2.83 -16.15
CA ALA A 230 1.20 -1.38 -16.31
C ALA A 230 1.66 -0.97 -17.73
N HIS A 231 2.57 -1.75 -18.34
CA HIS A 231 2.99 -1.52 -19.72
C HIS A 231 1.89 -1.81 -20.74
N LYS A 232 1.09 -2.87 -20.53
CA LYS A 232 -0.08 -3.18 -21.37
C LYS A 232 -1.13 -2.07 -21.31
N GLU A 233 -1.40 -1.54 -20.12
CA GLU A 233 -2.31 -0.40 -19.92
C GLU A 233 -1.82 0.85 -20.66
N ARG A 234 -0.52 1.17 -20.53
CA ARG A 234 0.13 2.26 -21.29
C ARG A 234 -0.01 2.07 -22.80
N LEU A 235 0.20 0.86 -23.32
CA LEU A 235 0.01 0.58 -24.74
C LEU A 235 -1.44 0.76 -25.18
N ALA A 236 -2.41 0.43 -24.32
CA ALA A 236 -3.81 0.65 -24.60
C ALA A 236 -4.16 2.15 -24.62
N SER A 237 -3.55 2.98 -23.77
CA SER A 237 -3.78 4.43 -23.77
C SER A 237 -3.18 5.14 -24.99
N LEU A 238 -2.08 4.64 -25.55
CA LEU A 238 -1.45 5.20 -26.76
C LEU A 238 -2.22 4.91 -28.06
N LYS A 239 -3.14 3.93 -28.05
CA LYS A 239 -3.97 3.57 -29.20
C LYS A 239 -5.26 4.39 -29.31
N LYS A 240 -5.54 5.24 -28.32
CA LYS A 240 -6.67 6.16 -28.30
C LYS A 240 -6.22 7.52 -28.82
#